data_AF-A0A849R2G2-F1
#
_entry.id   AF-A0A849R2G2-F1
#
_cell.length_a   1.000
_cell.length_b   1.000
_cell.length_c   1.000
_cell.angle_alpha   90.00
_cell.angle_beta   90.00
_cell.angle_gamma   90.00
#
_symmetry.space_group_name_H-M   'P 1'
#
loop_
_entity.id
_entity.type
_entity.pdbx_description
1 polymer ?
#
loop_
_entity_poly.entity_id
_entity_poly.type
_entity_poly.pdbx_seq_one_letter_code
_entity_poly.pdbx_strand_id
1 'polypeptide(L)'
;MLEDISSVFMSLEPRDFRVLTGIEVGMKYHEWVPVEEVSRYTKLDLGQLHYVLKNLGIKGLLKRQTQPYEGYRIYFEGYDLLALNALVKRGSLSAIGEEL
;
A
#
# COMPACT_ATOMS: atom_id res chain seq x y z
N MET A 1 -3.75 -13.20 14.48
CA MET A 1 -2.83 -13.58 13.40
C MET A 1 -3.20 -12.72 12.22
N LEU A 2 -2.28 -11.90 11.73
CA LEU A 2 -2.44 -11.23 10.44
C LEU A 2 -2.71 -12.32 9.40
N GLU A 3 -3.60 -12.05 8.45
CA GLU A 3 -3.86 -12.94 7.32
C GLU A 3 -2.53 -13.35 6.68
N ASP A 4 -2.43 -14.59 6.17
CA ASP A 4 -1.26 -15.06 5.44
C ASP A 4 -0.89 -14.01 4.37
N ILE A 5 0.35 -13.50 4.42
CA ILE A 5 0.82 -12.44 3.53
C ILE A 5 0.63 -12.80 2.05
N SER A 6 0.68 -14.09 1.74
CA SER A 6 0.44 -14.65 0.40
C SER A 6 -1.02 -14.42 -0.01
N SER A 7 -1.95 -14.71 0.89
CA SER A 7 -3.39 -14.48 0.65
C SER A 7 -3.70 -12.99 0.46
N VAL A 8 -3.09 -12.11 1.27
CA VAL A 8 -3.24 -10.67 1.13
C VAL A 8 -2.68 -10.21 -0.21
N PHE A 9 -1.47 -10.65 -0.58
CA PHE A 9 -0.84 -10.33 -1.85
C PHE A 9 -1.73 -10.69 -3.05
N MET A 10 -2.31 -11.89 -3.05
CA MET A 10 -3.20 -12.35 -4.11
C MET A 10 -4.51 -11.57 -4.18
N SER A 11 -4.94 -10.95 -3.08
CA SER A 11 -6.14 -10.12 -3.02
C SER A 11 -5.94 -8.68 -3.53
N LEU A 12 -4.70 -8.25 -3.80
CA LEU A 12 -4.39 -6.88 -4.20
C LEU A 12 -4.42 -6.69 -5.71
N GLU A 13 -5.04 -5.60 -6.14
CA GLU A 13 -5.10 -5.19 -7.53
C GLU A 13 -3.90 -4.29 -7.90
N PRO A 14 -3.56 -4.14 -9.20
CA PRO A 14 -2.53 -3.19 -9.64
C PRO A 14 -2.76 -1.75 -9.15
N ARG A 15 -4.03 -1.35 -8.99
CA ARG A 15 -4.42 -0.06 -8.43
C ARG A 15 -4.00 0.09 -6.97
N ASP A 16 -4.12 -0.96 -6.17
CA ASP A 16 -3.73 -0.95 -4.75
C ASP A 16 -2.22 -0.74 -4.62
N PHE A 17 -1.44 -1.46 -5.41
CA PHE A 17 0.01 -1.26 -5.47
C PHE A 17 0.39 0.14 -5.95
N ARG A 18 -0.37 0.75 -6.87
CA ARG A 18 -0.13 2.14 -7.31
C ARG A 18 -0.36 3.13 -6.17
N VAL A 19 -1.40 2.93 -5.35
CA VAL A 19 -1.66 3.76 -4.15
C VAL A 19 -0.55 3.59 -3.13
N LEU A 20 -0.16 2.35 -2.80
CA LEU A 20 0.96 2.08 -1.91
C LEU A 20 2.26 2.73 -2.42
N THR A 21 2.61 2.56 -3.70
CA THR A 21 3.79 3.21 -4.29
C THR A 21 3.71 4.74 -4.18
N GLY A 22 2.52 5.33 -4.37
CA GLY A 22 2.34 6.78 -4.22
C GLY A 22 2.62 7.28 -2.81
N ILE A 23 2.19 6.52 -1.80
CA ILE A 23 2.52 6.80 -0.40
C ILE A 23 4.01 6.62 -0.16
N GLU A 24 4.63 5.53 -0.62
CA GLU A 24 6.09 5.29 -0.46
C GLU A 24 6.93 6.44 -1.04
N VAL A 25 6.59 6.90 -2.25
CA VAL A 25 7.28 8.03 -2.89
C VAL A 25 7.05 9.32 -2.12
N GLY A 26 5.82 9.57 -1.66
CA GLY A 26 5.47 10.74 -0.84
C GLY A 26 6.18 10.77 0.51
N MET A 27 6.46 9.59 1.09
CA MET A 27 7.15 9.43 2.36
C MET A 27 8.59 9.97 2.38
N LYS A 28 9.18 10.20 1.19
CA LYS A 28 10.48 10.88 1.05
C LYS A 28 10.45 12.33 1.55
N TYR A 29 9.26 12.94 1.54
CA TYR A 29 9.07 14.37 1.85
C TYR A 29 8.14 14.59 3.04
N HIS A 30 7.27 13.63 3.36
CA HIS A 30 6.28 13.74 4.42
C HIS A 30 6.32 12.49 5.31
N GLU A 31 6.33 12.63 6.62
CA GLU A 31 6.15 11.46 7.49
C GLU A 31 4.76 10.81 7.30
N TRP A 32 3.74 11.67 7.16
CA TRP A 32 2.37 11.30 6.83
C TRP A 32 2.00 11.98 5.51
N VAL A 33 1.85 11.19 4.45
CA VAL A 33 1.62 11.71 3.10
C VAL A 33 0.18 12.23 3.01
N PRO A 34 -0.04 13.53 2.70
CA PRO A 34 -1.38 14.09 2.54
C PRO A 34 -2.17 13.36 1.46
N VAL A 35 -3.48 13.18 1.66
CA VAL A 35 -4.32 12.46 0.70
C VAL A 35 -4.35 13.09 -0.69
N GLU A 36 -4.20 14.42 -0.76
CA GLU A 36 -4.13 15.18 -2.01
C GLU A 36 -2.85 14.89 -2.79
N GLU A 37 -1.72 14.62 -2.12
CA GLU A 37 -0.48 14.18 -2.78
C GLU A 37 -0.65 12.76 -3.35
N VAL A 38 -1.28 11.87 -2.59
CA VAL A 38 -1.57 10.51 -3.07
C VAL A 38 -2.53 10.54 -4.26
N SER A 39 -3.57 11.38 -4.22
CA SER A 39 -4.49 11.60 -5.35
C SER A 39 -3.77 12.12 -6.58
N ARG A 40 -2.91 13.14 -6.45
CA ARG A 40 -2.11 13.67 -7.57
C ARG A 40 -1.20 12.62 -8.20
N TYR A 41 -0.54 11.80 -7.39
CA TYR A 41 0.33 10.73 -7.90
C TYR A 41 -0.46 9.62 -8.62
N THR A 42 -1.55 9.18 -7.99
CA THR A 42 -2.34 8.03 -8.47
C THR A 42 -3.26 8.40 -9.62
N LYS A 43 -3.65 9.67 -9.74
CA LYS A 43 -4.68 10.22 -10.64
C LYS A 43 -6.08 9.69 -10.35
N LEU A 44 -6.32 9.27 -9.11
CA LEU A 44 -7.64 8.85 -8.64
C LEU A 44 -8.37 10.05 -8.03
N ASP A 45 -9.69 10.12 -8.22
CA ASP A 45 -10.52 11.02 -7.44
C ASP A 45 -10.51 10.62 -5.95
N LEU A 46 -10.81 11.59 -5.08
CA LEU A 46 -10.77 11.37 -3.63
C LEU A 46 -11.73 10.28 -3.15
N GLY A 47 -12.88 10.09 -3.81
CA GLY A 47 -13.85 9.06 -3.43
C GLY A 47 -13.30 7.65 -3.69
N GLN A 48 -12.80 7.41 -4.90
CA GLN A 48 -12.15 6.14 -5.24
C GLN A 48 -10.89 5.91 -4.41
N LEU A 49 -10.09 6.95 -4.20
CA LEU A 49 -8.87 6.86 -3.40
C LEU A 49 -9.19 6.50 -1.95
N HIS A 50 -10.18 7.12 -1.32
CA HIS A 50 -10.60 6.80 0.05
C HIS A 50 -11.10 5.35 0.17
N TYR A 51 -11.80 4.84 -0.84
CA TYR A 51 -12.20 3.43 -0.87
C TYR A 51 -10.98 2.50 -0.84
N VAL A 52 -9.98 2.75 -1.68
CA VAL A 52 -8.75 1.95 -1.73
C VAL A 52 -7.97 2.08 -0.41
N LEU A 53 -7.77 3.30 0.09
CA LEU A 53 -7.05 3.56 1.33
C LEU A 53 -7.72 2.89 2.54
N LYS A 54 -9.05 2.89 2.60
CA LYS A 54 -9.81 2.19 3.64
C LYS A 54 -9.56 0.69 3.57
N ASN A 55 -9.64 0.09 2.38
CA ASN A 55 -9.41 -1.35 2.19
C ASN A 55 -7.97 -1.74 2.56
N LEU A 56 -6.98 -0.96 2.14
CA LEU A 56 -5.57 -1.15 2.49
C LEU A 56 -5.33 -1.03 4.00
N GLY A 57 -6.01 -0.09 4.66
CA GLY A 57 -5.95 0.07 6.12
C GLY A 57 -6.57 -1.10 6.88
N ILE A 58 -7.68 -1.66 6.39
CA ILE A 58 -8.31 -2.87 6.98
C ILE A 58 -7.34 -4.06 6.89
N LYS A 59 -6.62 -4.19 5.77
CA LYS A 59 -5.58 -5.22 5.56
C LYS A 59 -4.28 -4.96 6.33
N GLY A 60 -4.20 -3.88 7.12
CA GLY A 60 -3.01 -3.53 7.91
C GLY A 60 -1.81 -3.01 7.10
N LEU A 61 -1.98 -2.69 5.82
CA LEU A 61 -0.87 -2.34 4.91
C LEU A 61 -0.41 -0.89 5.04
N LEU A 62 -1.25 -0.06 5.63
CA LEU A 62 -0.96 1.35 5.87
C LEU A 62 -1.59 1.81 7.17
N LYS A 63 -1.10 2.94 7.67
CA LYS A 63 -1.69 3.67 8.80
C LYS A 63 -2.27 4.99 8.30
N ARG A 64 -3.33 5.43 8.95
CA ARG A 64 -4.01 6.71 8.72
C ARG A 64 -3.86 7.59 9.95
N GLN A 65 -3.60 8.87 9.74
CA GLN A 65 -3.67 9.94 10.73
C GLN A 65 -4.62 11.02 10.22
N THR A 66 -5.36 11.68 11.12
CA THR A 66 -6.34 12.73 10.77
C THR A 66 -6.01 14.10 11.35
N GLN A 67 -4.96 14.21 12.16
CA GLN A 67 -4.50 15.47 12.74
C GLN A 67 -3.00 15.63 12.50
N PRO A 68 -2.53 16.81 12.08
CA PRO A 68 -3.31 18.02 11.79
C PRO A 68 -4.10 17.99 10.45
N TYR A 69 -3.87 16.96 9.63
CA TYR A 69 -4.57 16.72 8.37
C TYR A 69 -4.72 15.21 8.13
N GLU A 70 -5.50 14.83 7.10
CA GLU A 70 -5.62 13.45 6.67
C GLU A 70 -4.38 13.01 5.89
N GLY A 71 -3.62 12.09 6.50
CA GLY A 71 -2.37 11.59 5.96
C GLY A 71 -2.21 10.09 6.14
N TYR A 72 -1.34 9.51 5.30
CA TYR A 72 -1.13 8.07 5.21
C TYR A 72 0.35 7.71 5.21
N ARG A 73 0.68 6.56 5.79
CA ARG A 73 2.04 6.03 5.85
C ARG A 73 2.02 4.52 5.68
N ILE A 74 3.01 3.96 4.98
CA ILE A 74 3.20 2.51 4.87
C ILE A 74 3.84 1.96 6.14
N TYR A 75 3.40 0.78 6.56
CA TYR A 75 4.00 0.02 7.65
C TYR A 75 4.67 -1.26 7.13
N PHE A 76 5.30 -2.06 8.00
CA PHE A 76 6.17 -3.18 7.62
C PHE A 76 5.54 -4.09 6.56
N GLU A 77 4.31 -4.54 6.79
CA GLU A 77 3.58 -5.47 5.93
C GLU A 77 3.32 -4.87 4.53
N GLY A 78 3.05 -3.57 4.45
CA GLY A 78 2.87 -2.88 3.17
C GLY A 78 4.17 -2.77 2.37
N TYR A 79 5.32 -2.60 3.05
CA TYR A 79 6.63 -2.63 2.39
C TYR A 79 6.98 -4.03 1.89
N ASP A 80 6.68 -5.06 2.66
CA ASP A 80 6.92 -6.45 2.27
C ASP A 80 6.13 -6.80 0.99
N LEU A 81 4.86 -6.40 0.90
CA LEU A 81 4.05 -6.61 -0.30
C LEU A 81 4.54 -5.80 -1.51
N LEU A 82 5.02 -4.56 -1.30
CA LEU A 82 5.66 -3.79 -2.38
C LEU A 82 6.93 -4.48 -2.90
N ALA A 83 7.76 -4.99 -1.99
CA ALA A 83 8.97 -5.73 -2.34
C ALA A 83 8.62 -7.01 -3.11
N LEU A 84 7.67 -7.81 -2.62
CA LEU A 84 7.18 -9.01 -3.31
C LEU A 84 6.68 -8.67 -4.72
N ASN A 85 5.88 -7.62 -4.87
CA ASN A 85 5.38 -7.18 -6.17
C ASN A 85 6.52 -6.81 -7.13
N ALA A 86 7.57 -6.15 -6.63
CA ALA A 86 8.75 -5.83 -7.43
C ALA A 86 9.52 -7.09 -7.86
N LEU A 87 9.65 -8.09 -6.99
CA LEU A 87 10.30 -9.37 -7.31
C LEU A 87 9.51 -10.14 -8.38
N VAL A 88 8.18 -10.19 -8.25
CA VAL A 88 7.27 -10.84 -9.21
C VAL A 88 7.31 -10.15 -10.56
N LYS A 89 7.19 -8.81 -10.59
CA LYS A 89 7.23 -8.03 -11.85
C LYS A 89 8.56 -8.15 -12.59
N ARG A 90 9.66 -8.36 -11.86
CA ARG A 90 10.99 -8.62 -12.44
C ARG A 90 11.16 -10.06 -12.94
N GLY A 91 10.24 -10.97 -12.60
CA GLY A 91 10.33 -12.40 -12.91
C GLY A 91 11.31 -13.17 -12.02
N SER A 92 11.74 -12.61 -10.90
CA SER A 92 12.64 -13.30 -9.96
C SER A 92 11.93 -14.17 -8.94
N LEU A 93 10.62 -13.98 -8.76
CA LEU A 93 9.79 -14.75 -7.84
C LEU A 93 8.55 -15.26 -8.58
N SER A 94 8.34 -16.57 -8.54
CA SER A 94 7.19 -17.25 -9.18
C SER A 94 6.30 -18.00 -8.19
N ALA A 95 6.78 -18.29 -6.98
CA ALA A 95 6.05 -19.00 -5.95
C ALA A 95 6.54 -18.59 -4.55
N ILE A 96 5.66 -18.66 -3.56
CA ILE A 96 5.94 -18.46 -2.14
C ILE A 96 5.63 -19.80 -1.44
N GLY A 97 6.56 -20.26 -0.58
CA GLY A 97 6.40 -21.48 0.20
C GLY A 97 5.75 -21.22 1.56
N GLU A 98 5.55 -22.28 2.33
CA GLU A 98 5.03 -22.19 3.70
C GLU A 98 6.10 -21.71 4.68
N GLU A 99 5.66 -21.19 5.83
CA GLU A 99 6.53 -20.80 6.94
C GLU A 99 7.31 -22.02 7.47
N LEU A 100 8.58 -21.81 7.84
CA LEU A 100 9.49 -22.84 8.35
C LEU A 100 9.40 -23.00 9.86
#